data_AF-A0A936UCC3-F1
#
_entry.id   AF-A0A936UCC3-F1
#
_cell.length_a   1.000
_cell.length_b   1.000
_cell.length_c   1.000
_cell.angle_alpha   90.00
_cell.angle_beta   90.00
_cell.angle_gamma   90.00
#
_symmetry.space_group_name_H-M   'P 1'
#
loop_
_entity.id
_entity.type
_entity.pdbx_description
1 polymer ?
#
loop_
_entity_poly.entity_id
_entity_poly.type
_entity_poly.pdbx_seq_one_letter_code
_entity_poly.pdbx_strand_id
1 'polypeptide(L)'
;MDITRKSFLSAATYGLAGLAFLRAEVLSARPVGQEEGAVDLRRSVGETFRARSSSGTLVALRLERVDELRSNATVEQFRLVFSGDEGFALNEGTWRLVTADGRRAGDVFLVPAGSNAAGAPLYRADFCLLASLAPANPPR
;
A
#
# COMPACT_ATOMS: atom_id res chain seq x y z
N MET A 1 -23.28 32.76 -47.58
CA MET A 1 -22.89 32.86 -46.16
C MET A 1 -22.87 31.46 -45.59
N ASP A 2 -21.67 30.90 -45.48
CA ASP A 2 -21.38 29.65 -44.77
C ASP A 2 -21.66 29.78 -43.28
N ILE A 3 -22.32 28.78 -42.69
CA ILE A 3 -22.01 28.28 -41.34
C ILE A 3 -22.34 26.78 -41.32
N THR A 4 -21.27 26.00 -41.40
CA THR A 4 -21.18 24.57 -41.16
C THR A 4 -21.49 24.28 -39.68
N ARG A 5 -22.46 23.42 -39.39
CA ARG A 5 -22.56 22.80 -38.05
C ARG A 5 -22.65 21.27 -38.19
N LYS A 6 -21.62 20.66 -37.64
CA LYS A 6 -21.23 19.25 -37.73
C LYS A 6 -22.26 18.34 -37.07
N SER A 7 -22.53 17.24 -37.75
CA SER A 7 -23.32 16.09 -37.38
C SER A 7 -22.81 15.45 -36.09
N PHE A 8 -23.70 15.21 -35.13
CA PHE A 8 -23.47 14.27 -34.03
C PHE A 8 -24.23 12.98 -34.34
N LEU A 9 -23.53 12.02 -34.94
CA LEU A 9 -23.98 10.63 -35.03
C LEU A 9 -23.70 9.98 -33.67
N SER A 10 -24.76 9.72 -32.90
CA SER A 10 -24.72 8.91 -31.69
C SER A 10 -24.16 7.53 -31.99
N ALA A 11 -23.21 7.16 -31.14
CA ALA A 11 -22.37 5.99 -31.28
C ALA A 11 -23.12 4.66 -31.10
N ALA A 12 -22.53 3.67 -31.75
CA ALA A 12 -22.82 2.25 -31.81
C ALA A 12 -23.37 1.62 -30.51
N THR A 13 -24.46 0.87 -30.67
CA THR A 13 -24.93 -0.18 -29.77
C THR A 13 -24.42 -1.52 -30.28
N TYR A 14 -23.39 -2.07 -29.64
CA TYR A 14 -22.98 -3.49 -29.63
C TYR A 14 -22.22 -3.62 -28.30
N GLY A 15 -22.64 -4.36 -27.28
CA GLY A 15 -23.11 -5.74 -27.26
C GLY A 15 -22.22 -6.44 -26.24
N LEU A 16 -22.72 -6.69 -25.03
CA LEU A 16 -22.05 -7.51 -24.00
C LEU A 16 -23.11 -8.28 -23.21
N ALA A 17 -23.82 -9.17 -23.89
CA ALA A 17 -24.38 -10.34 -23.24
C ALA A 17 -23.20 -11.28 -22.92
N GLY A 18 -22.71 -11.26 -21.68
CA GLY A 18 -21.53 -12.07 -21.32
C GLY A 18 -21.03 -11.98 -19.89
N LEU A 19 -21.82 -11.48 -18.92
CA LEU A 19 -21.38 -11.36 -17.52
C LEU A 19 -22.07 -12.33 -16.55
N ALA A 20 -22.57 -13.47 -17.04
CA ALA A 20 -23.25 -14.46 -16.20
C ALA A 20 -22.33 -15.53 -15.56
N PHE A 21 -20.99 -15.45 -15.72
CA PHE A 21 -20.07 -16.49 -15.21
C PHE A 21 -18.78 -15.96 -14.57
N LEU A 22 -18.78 -14.76 -13.97
CA LEU A 22 -17.71 -14.42 -13.04
C LEU A 22 -17.99 -15.12 -11.71
N ARG A 23 -17.37 -16.28 -11.52
CA ARG A 23 -17.29 -16.95 -10.22
C ARG A 23 -16.89 -15.94 -9.16
N ALA A 24 -17.66 -15.88 -8.08
CA ALA A 24 -17.41 -15.09 -6.89
C ALA A 24 -16.18 -15.57 -6.08
N GLU A 25 -15.18 -16.20 -6.72
CA GLU A 25 -13.96 -16.72 -6.07
C GLU A 25 -12.84 -15.67 -5.98
N VAL A 26 -13.02 -14.46 -6.52
CA VAL A 26 -11.96 -13.42 -6.55
C VAL A 26 -12.01 -12.45 -5.35
N LEU A 27 -12.95 -12.61 -4.42
CA LEU A 27 -12.99 -11.83 -3.17
C LEU A 27 -12.39 -12.56 -1.97
N SER A 28 -11.76 -13.72 -2.17
CA SER A 28 -10.91 -14.28 -1.12
C SER A 28 -9.62 -13.45 -1.08
N ALA A 29 -9.59 -12.44 -0.21
CA ALA A 29 -8.33 -11.93 0.30
C ALA A 29 -7.58 -13.16 0.82
N ARG A 30 -6.51 -13.55 0.14
CA ARG A 30 -5.59 -14.58 0.62
C ARG A 30 -5.30 -14.19 2.07
N PRO A 31 -5.57 -15.07 3.07
CA PRO A 31 -5.17 -14.76 4.42
C PRO A 31 -3.68 -14.44 4.34
N VAL A 32 -3.32 -13.22 4.70
CA VAL A 32 -1.93 -12.83 4.91
C VAL A 32 -1.51 -13.70 6.08
N GLY A 33 -1.09 -14.94 5.79
CA GLY A 33 -0.34 -15.73 6.73
C GLY A 33 0.80 -14.82 7.14
N GLN A 34 0.93 -14.56 8.45
CA GLN A 34 2.11 -13.93 8.99
C GLN A 34 3.29 -14.63 8.34
N GLU A 35 3.98 -13.94 7.43
CA GLU A 35 5.15 -14.52 6.81
C GLU A 35 6.14 -14.70 7.95
N GLU A 36 6.39 -15.95 8.33
CA GLU A 36 7.35 -16.30 9.36
C GLU A 36 8.70 -15.66 8.98
N GLY A 37 9.06 -14.58 9.68
CA GLY A 37 10.25 -13.78 9.38
C GLY A 37 10.02 -12.35 8.91
N ALA A 38 8.78 -11.88 8.79
CA ALA A 38 8.47 -10.46 8.57
C ALA A 38 8.95 -9.61 9.74
N VAL A 39 9.74 -8.58 9.45
CA VAL A 39 10.26 -7.64 10.45
C VAL A 39 9.10 -6.84 11.03
N ASP A 40 9.05 -6.69 12.35
CA ASP A 40 8.10 -5.81 13.03
C ASP A 40 8.48 -4.34 12.75
N LEU A 41 7.99 -3.81 11.62
CA LEU A 41 8.25 -2.45 11.16
C LEU A 41 7.91 -1.40 12.23
N ARG A 42 6.94 -1.68 13.12
CA ARG A 42 6.51 -0.75 14.17
C ARG A 42 7.59 -0.54 15.24
N ARG A 43 8.54 -1.47 15.37
CA ARG A 43 9.66 -1.41 16.34
C ARG A 43 10.99 -1.01 15.73
N SER A 44 11.06 -0.83 14.41
CA SER A 44 12.29 -0.58 13.66
C SER A 44 12.55 0.90 13.38
N VAL A 45 12.10 1.80 14.26
CA VAL A 45 12.32 3.24 14.09
C VAL A 45 13.82 3.54 14.07
N GLY A 46 14.26 4.30 13.07
CA GLY A 46 15.65 4.64 12.81
C GLY A 46 16.35 3.68 11.84
N GLU A 47 15.78 2.50 11.57
CA GLU A 47 16.34 1.55 10.60
C GLU A 47 16.11 1.99 9.14
N THR A 48 16.99 1.54 8.27
CA THR A 48 16.92 1.78 6.82
C THR A 48 16.50 0.51 6.09
N PHE A 49 15.46 0.64 5.29
CA PHE A 49 14.93 -0.37 4.40
C PHE A 49 15.23 -0.01 2.95
N ARG A 50 15.16 -1.01 2.07
CA ARG A 50 15.16 -0.78 0.62
C ARG A 50 13.77 -1.09 0.08
N ALA A 51 13.13 -0.08 -0.53
CA ALA A 51 11.89 -0.23 -1.27
C ALA A 51 12.19 -0.69 -2.70
N ARG A 52 11.65 -1.84 -3.10
CA ARG A 52 11.79 -2.40 -4.44
C ARG A 52 10.52 -2.15 -5.26
N SER A 53 10.67 -1.50 -6.41
CA SER A 53 9.58 -1.35 -7.39
C SER A 53 9.34 -2.66 -8.16
N SER A 54 8.21 -2.74 -8.86
CA SER A 54 7.95 -3.80 -9.85
C SER A 54 8.97 -3.81 -11.00
N SER A 55 9.54 -2.66 -11.35
CA SER A 55 10.61 -2.54 -12.34
C SER A 55 12.00 -2.95 -11.82
N GLY A 56 12.13 -3.28 -10.53
CA GLY A 56 13.37 -3.73 -9.91
C GLY A 56 14.25 -2.63 -9.32
N THR A 57 13.84 -1.36 -9.40
CA THR A 57 14.54 -0.23 -8.79
C THR A 57 14.52 -0.37 -7.26
N LEU A 58 15.66 -0.14 -6.61
CA LEU A 58 15.80 -0.15 -5.16
C LEU A 58 16.04 1.28 -4.66
N VAL A 59 15.25 1.71 -3.69
CA VAL A 59 15.33 3.04 -3.09
C VAL A 59 15.51 2.89 -1.58
N ALA A 60 16.50 3.57 -1.02
CA ALA A 60 16.71 3.56 0.42
C ALA A 60 15.64 4.42 1.11
N LEU A 61 15.01 3.86 2.14
CA LEU A 61 14.01 4.51 2.96
C LEU A 61 14.35 4.31 4.42
N ARG A 62 14.50 5.39 5.18
CA ARG A 62 14.71 5.32 6.63
C ARG A 62 13.37 5.50 7.33
N LEU A 63 13.04 4.61 8.28
CA LEU A 63 11.85 4.78 9.10
C LEU A 63 12.10 5.89 10.13
N GLU A 64 11.48 7.04 9.94
CA GLU A 64 11.65 8.22 10.81
C GLU A 64 10.84 8.10 12.09
N ARG A 65 9.58 7.65 11.97
CA ARG A 65 8.69 7.53 13.11
C ARG A 65 7.49 6.62 12.82
N VAL A 66 6.84 6.25 13.92
CA VAL A 66 5.55 5.56 13.96
C VAL A 66 4.57 6.50 14.65
N ASP A 67 3.49 6.85 13.97
CA ASP A 67 2.39 7.63 14.53
C ASP A 67 1.25 6.66 14.90
N GLU A 68 1.00 6.49 16.19
CA GLU A 68 -0.16 5.73 16.68
C GLU A 68 -1.44 6.53 16.44
N LEU A 69 -2.41 5.92 15.76
CA LEU A 69 -3.72 6.52 15.52
C LEU A 69 -4.73 5.98 16.55
N ARG A 70 -5.94 6.57 16.58
CA ARG A 70 -7.00 6.14 17.50
C ARG A 70 -7.36 4.68 17.25
N SER A 71 -6.78 3.81 18.08
CA SER A 71 -7.07 2.39 18.13
C SER A 71 -8.21 2.15 19.13
N ASN A 72 -8.98 1.08 18.93
CA ASN A 72 -10.01 0.61 19.85
C ASN A 72 -9.82 -0.89 20.11
N ALA A 73 -10.72 -1.50 20.89
CA ALA A 73 -10.62 -2.92 21.24
C ALA A 73 -10.63 -3.88 20.04
N THR A 74 -11.09 -3.43 18.87
CA THR A 74 -11.30 -4.25 17.68
C THR A 74 -10.39 -3.86 16.51
N VAL A 75 -9.84 -2.63 16.53
CA VAL A 75 -9.09 -2.06 15.42
C VAL A 75 -7.82 -1.39 15.94
N GLU A 76 -6.68 -1.81 15.39
CA GLU A 76 -5.40 -1.16 15.59
C GLU A 76 -5.08 -0.29 14.35
N GLN A 77 -4.81 0.98 14.58
CA GLN A 77 -4.45 1.92 13.52
C GLN A 77 -3.14 2.59 13.86
N PHE A 78 -2.20 2.54 12.92
CA PHE A 78 -0.93 3.24 13.04
C PHE A 78 -0.44 3.66 11.66
N ARG A 79 0.54 4.55 11.65
CA ARG A 79 1.14 5.08 10.44
C ARG A 79 2.65 5.01 10.57
N LEU A 80 3.30 4.55 9.52
CA LEU A 80 4.75 4.61 9.37
C LEU A 80 5.11 5.80 8.49
N VAL A 81 6.12 6.57 8.91
CA VAL A 81 6.66 7.68 8.13
C VAL A 81 8.12 7.40 7.81
N PHE A 82 8.43 7.33 6.52
CA PHE A 82 9.77 7.09 6.00
C PHE A 82 10.33 8.37 5.39
N SER A 83 11.63 8.58 5.49
CA SER A 83 12.39 9.53 4.67
C SER A 83 13.13 8.80 3.57
N GLY A 84 13.21 9.38 2.38
CA GLY A 84 14.04 8.89 1.28
C GLY A 84 15.25 9.78 1.02
N ASP A 85 16.17 9.30 0.20
CA ASP A 85 17.33 10.08 -0.22
C ASP A 85 16.95 11.25 -1.14
N GLU A 86 17.71 12.35 -1.04
CA GLU A 86 17.58 13.51 -1.90
C GLU A 86 17.92 13.12 -3.35
N GLY A 87 16.91 13.18 -4.23
CA GLY A 87 17.05 12.84 -5.65
C GLY A 87 16.17 11.68 -6.11
N PHE A 88 15.49 10.99 -5.19
CA PHE A 88 14.53 9.96 -5.56
C PHE A 88 13.12 10.28 -5.06
N ALA A 89 12.20 10.48 -6.01
CA ALA A 89 10.78 10.65 -5.75
C ALA A 89 10.05 9.33 -6.01
N LEU A 90 9.54 8.69 -4.95
CA LEU A 90 8.66 7.54 -5.10
C LEU A 90 7.27 8.02 -5.51
N ASN A 91 6.70 7.36 -6.51
CA ASN A 91 5.28 7.48 -6.79
C ASN A 91 4.47 6.71 -5.74
N GLU A 92 3.22 7.15 -5.56
CA GLU A 92 2.25 6.38 -4.80
C GLU A 92 2.13 4.95 -5.36
N GLY A 93 2.14 3.94 -4.49
CA GLY A 93 1.99 2.56 -4.91
C GLY A 93 2.40 1.54 -3.86
N THR A 94 2.31 0.26 -4.23
CA THR A 94 2.79 -0.85 -3.38
C THR A 94 4.26 -1.12 -3.66
N TRP A 95 5.06 -1.11 -2.59
CA TRP A 95 6.50 -1.31 -2.61
C TRP A 95 6.88 -2.49 -1.72
N ARG A 96 7.79 -3.33 -2.21
CA ARG A 96 8.35 -4.40 -1.38
C ARG A 96 9.49 -3.85 -0.54
N LEU A 97 9.35 -3.88 0.78
CA LEU A 97 10.41 -3.51 1.71
C LEU A 97 11.30 -4.70 2.02
N VAL A 98 12.60 -4.48 1.95
CA VAL A 98 13.63 -5.42 2.40
C VAL A 98 14.60 -4.73 3.37
N THR A 99 15.14 -5.47 4.33
CA THR A 99 16.19 -4.98 5.24
C THR A 99 17.51 -4.76 4.49
N ALA A 100 18.48 -4.10 5.15
CA ALA A 100 19.82 -3.90 4.58
C ALA A 100 20.50 -5.24 4.20
N ASP A 101 20.29 -6.26 5.02
CA ASP A 101 20.71 -7.66 4.91
C ASP A 101 19.83 -8.50 3.96
N GLY A 102 18.85 -7.87 3.30
CA GLY A 102 18.07 -8.47 2.21
C GLY A 102 16.88 -9.32 2.65
N ARG A 103 16.56 -9.35 3.96
CA ARG A 103 15.37 -10.05 4.46
C ARG A 103 14.12 -9.29 4.06
N ARG A 104 13.04 -10.00 3.71
CA ARG A 104 11.75 -9.36 3.39
C ARG A 104 11.14 -8.81 4.68
N ALA A 105 10.82 -7.51 4.68
CA ALA A 105 10.10 -6.86 5.77
C ALA A 105 8.58 -6.85 5.51
N GLY A 106 8.16 -6.76 4.25
CA GLY A 106 6.75 -6.83 3.84
C GLY A 106 6.49 -6.04 2.57
N ASP A 107 5.26 -6.12 2.03
CA ASP A 107 4.81 -5.21 0.97
C ASP A 107 3.97 -4.09 1.61
N VAL A 108 4.27 -2.85 1.27
CA VAL A 108 3.69 -1.66 1.92
C VAL A 108 3.20 -0.67 0.87
N PHE A 109 2.01 -0.09 1.07
CA PHE A 109 1.52 0.99 0.24
C PHE A 109 2.09 2.33 0.73
N LEU A 110 2.93 2.96 -0.09
CA LEU A 110 3.59 4.22 0.23
C LEU A 110 2.96 5.37 -0.54
N VAL A 111 2.76 6.50 0.13
CA VAL A 111 2.23 7.75 -0.43
C VAL A 111 3.21 8.90 -0.13
N PRO A 112 3.51 9.81 -1.08
CA PRO A 112 4.28 11.02 -0.80
C PRO A 112 3.63 11.88 0.30
N ALA A 113 4.43 12.39 1.23
CA ALA A 113 3.98 13.10 2.43
C ALA A 113 4.70 14.45 2.65
N GLY A 114 5.25 15.03 1.59
CA GLY A 114 6.01 16.28 1.64
C GLY A 114 7.50 16.04 1.89
N SER A 115 8.14 16.93 2.66
CA SER A 115 9.56 16.84 3.03
C SER A 115 9.75 17.08 4.53
N ASN A 116 10.84 16.56 5.10
CA ASN A 116 11.21 16.83 6.49
C ASN A 116 11.95 18.19 6.62
N ALA A 117 12.33 18.55 7.85
CA ALA A 117 13.06 19.80 8.13
C ALA A 117 14.44 19.88 7.45
N ALA A 118 15.02 18.74 7.08
CA ALA A 118 16.29 18.66 6.35
C ALA A 118 16.10 18.72 4.82
N GLY A 119 14.87 18.76 4.31
CA GLY A 119 14.57 18.79 2.87
C GLY A 119 14.32 17.41 2.25
N ALA A 120 14.60 16.32 2.96
CA ALA A 120 14.44 14.96 2.45
C ALA A 120 12.96 14.62 2.22
N PRO A 121 12.61 13.95 1.10
CA PRO A 121 11.24 13.57 0.79
C PRO A 121 10.70 12.58 1.83
N LEU A 122 9.46 12.78 2.25
CA LEU A 122 8.74 11.92 3.19
C LEU A 122 7.73 11.04 2.46
N TYR A 123 7.57 9.84 2.97
CA TYR A 123 6.62 8.84 2.50
C TYR A 123 5.85 8.26 3.68
N ARG A 124 4.59 7.93 3.45
CA ARG A 124 3.67 7.48 4.49
C ARG A 124 3.02 6.16 4.11
N ALA A 125 2.93 5.27 5.09
CA ALA A 125 2.13 4.07 5.00
C ALA A 125 1.14 4.03 6.17
N ASP A 126 -0.15 3.92 5.85
CA ASP A 126 -1.22 3.85 6.84
C ASP A 126 -1.67 2.39 7.00
N PHE A 127 -1.74 1.90 8.23
CA PHE A 127 -2.16 0.54 8.57
C PHE A 127 -3.44 0.56 9.40
N CYS A 128 -4.35 -0.34 9.07
CA CYS A 128 -5.60 -0.57 9.79
C CYS A 128 -5.77 -2.09 9.94
N LEU A 129 -5.41 -2.61 11.12
CA LEU A 129 -5.44 -4.03 11.43
C LEU A 129 -6.65 -4.34 12.31
N LEU A 130 -7.28 -5.50 12.09
CA LEU A 130 -8.31 -6.02 12.99
C LEU A 130 -7.61 -6.71 14.16
N ALA A 131 -7.83 -6.23 15.37
CA ALA A 131 -7.17 -6.73 16.58
C ALA A 131 -7.59 -8.17 16.96
N SER A 132 -8.71 -8.66 16.41
CA SER A 132 -9.18 -10.03 16.60
C SER A 132 -10.10 -10.47 15.45
N LEU A 133 -9.66 -11.46 14.68
CA LEU A 133 -10.50 -12.36 13.88
C LEU A 133 -10.32 -13.79 14.41
N ALA A 134 -10.39 -13.99 15.73
CA ALA A 134 -10.48 -15.33 16.28
C ALA A 134 -11.96 -15.76 16.26
N PRO A 135 -12.37 -16.82 15.54
CA PRO A 135 -13.65 -17.44 15.83
C PRO A 135 -13.61 -17.91 17.29
N ALA A 136 -14.62 -17.54 18.06
CA ALA A 136 -14.79 -18.05 19.41
C ALA A 136 -14.73 -19.58 19.35
N ASN A 137 -13.78 -20.18 20.07
CA ASN A 137 -13.75 -21.63 20.24
C ASN A 137 -15.13 -22.07 20.76
N PRO A 138 -15.86 -22.96 20.08
CA PRO A 138 -17.12 -23.45 20.62
C PRO A 138 -16.85 -24.15 21.96
N PRO A 139 -17.73 -23.98 22.96
CA PRO A 139 -17.60 -24.66 24.25
C PRO A 139 -17.57 -26.18 24.02
N ARG A 140 -16.65 -26.85 24.72
CA ARG A 140 -16.55 -28.31 24.77
C ARG A 140 -17.74 -28.93 25.48
#